data_AF-A0AA96UBJ0-F1
#
_entry.id   AF-A0AA96UBJ0-F1
#
_cell.length_a   1.000
_cell.length_b   1.000
_cell.length_c   1.000
_cell.angle_alpha   90.00
_cell.angle_beta   90.00
_cell.angle_gamma   90.00
#
_symmetry.space_group_name_H-M   'P 1'
#
loop_
_entity.id
_entity.type
_entity.pdbx_description
1 polymer ?
#
loop_
_entity_poly.entity_id
_entity_poly.type
_entity_poly.pdbx_seq_one_letter_code
_entity_poly.pdbx_strand_id
1 'polypeptide(L)'
;MLSRLFDRLSAERNPSGYRPGVTLEHLRRNLGVAGWHLLDAQRARLTLGELVFEVRERTESQLFMHLVMSEFVLQVQGRSRCTGRYAVHHGGAIRRTGLHCRARGGDGQALADLQAALLHDAPLREALMPLDFKHLRLEVIDGLWCLRLEHMGGSEVVNRLPAFRRYIALGAEQKACLFAALQAWRRILGEI
;
A
#
# COMPACT_ATOMS: atom_id res chain seq x y z
N MET A 1 3.70 -11.25 -18.36
CA MET A 1 4.88 -10.44 -18.79
C MET A 1 4.75 -8.93 -18.49
N LEU A 2 3.58 -8.43 -18.03
CA LEU A 2 3.37 -6.99 -17.72
C LEU A 2 3.90 -6.54 -16.35
N SER A 3 4.07 -7.45 -15.38
CA SER A 3 4.65 -7.11 -14.06
C SER A 3 6.06 -6.54 -14.15
N ARG A 4 6.85 -6.96 -15.15
CA ARG A 4 8.23 -6.49 -15.38
C ARG A 4 8.32 -5.13 -16.09
N LEU A 5 7.23 -4.63 -16.68
CA LEU A 5 7.20 -3.33 -17.37
C LEU A 5 7.01 -2.17 -16.38
N PHE A 6 6.25 -2.38 -15.30
CA PHE A 6 6.10 -1.38 -14.24
C PHE A 6 7.35 -1.25 -13.36
N ASP A 7 8.10 -2.34 -13.14
CA ASP A 7 9.40 -2.28 -12.47
C ASP A 7 10.45 -1.50 -13.28
N ARG A 8 10.31 -1.42 -14.61
CA ARG A 8 11.28 -0.79 -15.52
C ARG A 8 11.10 0.71 -15.74
N LEU A 9 9.93 1.28 -15.45
CA LEU A 9 9.71 2.73 -15.52
C LEU A 9 10.18 3.48 -14.26
N SER A 10 10.55 2.74 -13.22
CA SER A 10 11.13 3.26 -11.98
C SER A 10 12.55 2.75 -11.76
N ALA A 11 13.41 2.80 -12.79
CA ALA A 11 14.84 3.00 -12.53
C ALA A 11 15.08 4.41 -11.95
N GLU A 12 14.30 4.78 -10.92
CA GLU A 12 14.53 5.92 -10.08
C GLU A 12 15.88 5.67 -9.44
N ARG A 13 16.86 6.49 -9.80
CA ARG A 13 18.17 6.42 -9.18
C ARG A 13 17.97 6.63 -7.69
N ASN A 14 18.36 5.64 -6.91
CA ASN A 14 18.26 5.69 -5.46
C ASN A 14 18.87 6.99 -4.93
N PRO A 15 18.18 7.71 -4.02
CA PRO A 15 18.69 8.95 -3.48
C PRO A 15 20.00 8.73 -2.74
N SER A 16 20.88 9.73 -2.77
CA SER A 16 22.11 9.70 -1.98
C SER A 16 21.79 9.52 -0.50
N GLY A 17 22.44 8.54 0.14
CA GLY A 17 22.23 8.20 1.55
C GLY A 17 21.06 7.25 1.82
N TYR A 18 20.34 6.77 0.80
CA TYR A 18 19.42 5.65 0.96
C TYR A 18 20.17 4.39 1.41
N ARG A 19 19.57 3.66 2.35
CA ARG A 19 20.11 2.42 2.92
C ARG A 19 19.10 1.28 2.68
N PRO A 20 19.20 0.56 1.56
CA PRO A 20 18.27 -0.52 1.23
C PRO A 20 18.16 -1.54 2.38
N GLY A 21 16.93 -1.85 2.78
CA GLY A 21 16.58 -2.87 3.77
C GLY A 21 16.56 -2.42 5.23
N VAL A 22 17.07 -1.22 5.53
CA VAL A 22 17.07 -0.71 6.92
C VAL A 22 15.65 -0.40 7.38
N THR A 23 14.86 0.28 6.56
CA THR A 23 13.47 0.63 6.87
C THR A 23 12.61 -0.64 6.94
N LEU A 24 12.85 -1.57 6.02
CA LEU A 24 12.17 -2.86 5.94
C LEU A 24 12.42 -3.72 7.20
N GLU A 25 13.64 -3.72 7.73
CA GLU A 25 13.97 -4.43 8.97
C GLU A 25 13.30 -3.77 10.20
N HIS A 26 13.22 -2.44 10.25
CA HIS A 26 12.43 -1.75 11.28
C HIS A 26 10.94 -2.12 11.19
N LEU A 27 10.39 -2.16 9.97
CA LEU A 27 9.02 -2.57 9.74
C LEU A 27 8.79 -4.02 10.19
N ARG A 28 9.70 -4.95 9.84
CA ARG A 28 9.62 -6.35 10.25
C ARG A 28 9.43 -6.50 11.76
N ARG A 29 10.20 -5.73 12.55
CA ARG A 29 10.09 -5.73 14.01
C ARG A 29 8.77 -5.14 14.51
N ASN A 30 8.25 -4.10 13.87
CA ASN A 30 6.94 -3.53 14.24
C ASN A 30 5.78 -4.48 13.92
N LEU A 31 5.84 -5.16 12.77
CA LEU A 31 4.84 -6.15 12.39
C LEU A 31 4.89 -7.36 13.33
N GLY A 32 6.09 -7.87 13.61
CA GLY A 32 6.31 -8.94 14.59
C GLY A 32 5.60 -10.25 14.20
N VAL A 33 5.53 -10.54 12.89
CA VAL A 33 4.83 -11.72 12.37
C VAL A 33 5.83 -12.83 12.02
N ALA A 34 5.46 -14.09 12.28
CA ALA A 34 6.31 -15.24 12.00
C ALA A 34 6.46 -15.52 10.49
N GLY A 35 5.40 -15.29 9.70
CA GLY A 35 5.37 -15.56 8.27
C GLY A 35 6.11 -14.54 7.40
N TRP A 36 7.21 -13.96 7.87
CA TRP A 36 8.03 -13.00 7.14
C TRP A 36 9.13 -13.71 6.35
N HIS A 37 9.17 -13.48 5.04
CA HIS A 37 10.17 -14.04 4.14
C HIS A 37 10.82 -12.95 3.29
N LEU A 38 12.11 -12.71 3.48
CA LEU A 38 12.85 -11.74 2.66
C LEU A 38 12.96 -12.26 1.22
N LEU A 39 12.61 -11.42 0.24
CA LEU A 39 12.77 -11.73 -1.19
C LEU A 39 14.08 -11.14 -1.72
N ASP A 40 14.40 -9.91 -1.30
CA ASP A 40 15.67 -9.23 -1.52
C ASP A 40 15.83 -8.09 -0.50
N ALA A 41 16.89 -7.28 -0.65
CA ALA A 41 17.19 -6.18 0.26
C ALA A 41 16.04 -5.19 0.46
N GLN A 42 15.13 -5.01 -0.51
CA GLN A 42 14.07 -4.00 -0.47
C GLN A 42 12.68 -4.61 -0.41
N ARG A 43 12.55 -5.95 -0.44
CA ARG A 43 11.26 -6.63 -0.56
C ARG A 43 11.15 -7.83 0.37
N ALA A 44 9.97 -8.01 0.93
CA ALA A 44 9.61 -9.21 1.68
C ALA A 44 8.19 -9.66 1.34
N ARG A 45 7.95 -10.97 1.47
CA ARG A 45 6.63 -11.58 1.43
C ARG A 45 6.18 -11.88 2.85
N LEU A 46 4.92 -11.61 3.14
CA LEU A 46 4.27 -11.90 4.40
C LEU A 46 3.12 -12.88 4.18
N THR A 47 3.00 -13.85 5.07
CA THR A 47 1.91 -14.83 5.10
C THR A 47 1.23 -14.81 6.47
N LEU A 48 -0.08 -14.54 6.50
CA LEU A 48 -0.92 -14.49 7.68
C LEU A 48 -2.19 -15.31 7.42
N GLY A 49 -2.16 -16.60 7.76
CA GLY A 49 -3.20 -17.54 7.34
C GLY A 49 -3.29 -17.56 5.81
N GLU A 50 -4.46 -17.28 5.26
CA GLU A 50 -4.68 -17.18 3.82
C GLU A 50 -4.23 -15.82 3.21
N LEU A 51 -3.89 -14.83 4.04
CA LEU A 51 -3.50 -13.50 3.56
C LEU A 51 -2.02 -13.51 3.18
N VAL A 52 -1.75 -13.44 1.88
CA VAL A 52 -0.39 -13.33 1.35
C VAL A 52 -0.24 -11.99 0.64
N PHE A 53 0.76 -11.22 1.03
CA PHE A 53 1.09 -9.95 0.40
C PHE A 53 2.59 -9.71 0.42
N GLU A 54 3.04 -8.80 -0.42
CA GLU A 54 4.42 -8.33 -0.41
C GLU A 54 4.49 -6.95 0.23
N VAL A 55 5.63 -6.64 0.81
CA VAL A 55 5.98 -5.27 1.19
C VAL A 55 7.29 -4.90 0.53
N ARG A 56 7.38 -3.67 0.04
CA ARG A 56 8.58 -3.14 -0.57
C ARG A 56 8.92 -1.74 -0.09
N GLU A 57 10.22 -1.47 0.01
CA GLU A 57 10.72 -0.11 0.14
C GLU A 57 10.54 0.62 -1.20
N ARG A 58 9.92 1.79 -1.16
CA ARG A 58 9.82 2.71 -2.30
C ARG A 58 10.46 4.03 -1.91
N THR A 59 11.50 4.44 -2.61
CA THR A 59 12.11 5.75 -2.37
C THR A 59 11.34 6.85 -3.10
N GLU A 60 11.20 8.01 -2.48
CA GLU A 60 10.71 9.22 -3.14
C GLU A 60 11.67 10.37 -2.85
N SER A 61 12.29 10.91 -3.90
CA SER A 61 13.30 11.97 -3.79
C SER A 61 12.68 13.36 -3.89
N GLN A 62 13.17 14.28 -3.08
CA GLN A 62 12.89 15.71 -3.14
C GLN A 62 14.21 16.49 -3.05
N LEU A 63 14.17 17.81 -3.24
CA LEU A 63 15.36 18.65 -3.37
C LEU A 63 16.36 18.51 -2.21
N PHE A 64 15.87 18.41 -0.97
CA PHE A 64 16.71 18.27 0.23
C PHE A 64 16.41 17.01 1.05
N MET A 65 15.40 16.24 0.69
CA MET A 65 14.96 15.08 1.47
C MET A 65 14.64 13.89 0.58
N HIS A 66 14.62 12.71 1.16
CA HIS A 66 13.97 11.56 0.56
C HIS A 66 13.13 10.82 1.59
N LEU A 67 12.07 10.17 1.11
CA LEU A 67 11.25 9.24 1.87
C LEU A 67 11.64 7.83 1.46
N VAL A 68 11.68 6.90 2.42
CA VAL A 68 11.67 5.47 2.17
C VAL A 68 10.32 4.96 2.65
N MET A 69 9.41 4.78 1.70
CA MET A 69 8.03 4.36 1.93
C MET A 69 7.92 2.85 2.06
N SER A 70 7.08 2.40 2.99
CA SER A 70 6.61 1.01 3.00
C SER A 70 5.36 0.88 2.12
N GLU A 71 5.50 0.21 0.97
CA GLU A 71 4.39 -0.10 0.07
C GLU A 71 3.96 -1.56 0.24
N PHE A 72 2.73 -1.77 0.68
CA PHE A 72 2.09 -3.09 0.80
C PHE A 72 1.37 -3.43 -0.51
N VAL A 73 1.68 -4.59 -1.07
CA VAL A 73 1.21 -5.05 -2.37
C VAL A 73 0.43 -6.35 -2.20
N LEU A 74 -0.87 -6.29 -2.49
CA LEU A 74 -1.77 -7.44 -2.42
C LEU A 74 -2.27 -7.77 -3.83
N GLN A 75 -2.18 -9.04 -4.22
CA GLN A 75 -2.75 -9.54 -5.48
C GLN A 75 -3.96 -10.41 -5.19
N VAL A 76 -5.04 -10.19 -5.93
CA VAL A 76 -6.32 -10.89 -5.74
C VAL A 76 -6.90 -11.23 -7.10
N GLN A 77 -7.31 -12.49 -7.29
CA GLN A 77 -8.08 -12.86 -8.46
C GLN A 77 -9.55 -12.44 -8.24
N GLY A 78 -10.02 -11.50 -9.05
CA GLY A 78 -11.42 -11.08 -9.07
C GLY A 78 -12.31 -12.06 -9.81
N ARG A 79 -13.63 -11.92 -9.61
CA ARG A 79 -14.65 -12.73 -10.29
C ARG A 79 -14.91 -12.27 -11.71
N SER A 80 -14.94 -10.96 -11.91
CA SER A 80 -15.24 -10.34 -13.19
C SER A 80 -13.95 -10.07 -13.95
N ARG A 81 -13.97 -10.37 -15.25
CA ARG A 81 -12.91 -9.91 -16.16
C ARG A 81 -13.08 -8.42 -16.41
N CYS A 82 -12.24 -7.61 -15.79
CA CYS A 82 -12.20 -6.17 -16.01
C CYS A 82 -10.75 -5.68 -16.14
N THR A 83 -10.58 -4.46 -16.65
CA THR A 83 -9.29 -3.77 -16.71
C THR A 83 -9.47 -2.31 -16.32
N GLY A 84 -8.61 -1.81 -15.46
CA GLY A 84 -8.73 -0.45 -14.96
C GLY A 84 -7.70 -0.08 -13.92
N ARG A 85 -7.68 1.20 -13.59
CA ARG A 85 -6.87 1.76 -12.51
C ARG A 85 -7.75 2.65 -11.66
N TYR A 86 -7.61 2.56 -10.35
CA TYR A 86 -8.42 3.29 -9.39
C TYR A 86 -7.55 3.81 -8.25
N ALA A 87 -7.97 4.90 -7.63
CA ALA A 87 -7.28 5.48 -6.50
C ALA A 87 -8.26 5.81 -5.39
N VAL A 88 -7.93 5.37 -4.17
CA VAL A 88 -8.71 5.64 -2.96
C VAL A 88 -8.02 6.72 -2.15
N HIS A 89 -8.82 7.68 -1.67
CA HIS A 89 -8.35 8.80 -0.87
C HIS A 89 -9.31 9.04 0.30
N HIS A 90 -8.80 9.52 1.44
CA HIS A 90 -9.65 10.09 2.47
C HIS A 90 -10.32 11.38 1.96
N GLY A 91 -11.57 11.57 2.36
CA GLY A 91 -12.30 12.83 2.19
C GLY A 91 -12.12 13.77 3.39
N GLY A 92 -12.51 15.04 3.20
CA GLY A 92 -12.48 16.08 4.22
C GLY A 92 -11.17 16.87 4.26
N ALA A 93 -11.26 18.19 4.45
CA ALA A 93 -10.10 19.09 4.43
C ALA A 93 -9.41 19.25 5.80
N ILE A 94 -10.14 19.03 6.90
CA ILE A 94 -9.66 19.24 8.28
C ILE A 94 -9.58 17.92 9.05
N ARG A 95 -10.60 17.07 8.91
CA ARG A 95 -10.66 15.73 9.49
C ARG A 95 -11.13 14.74 8.43
N ARG A 96 -10.75 13.46 8.56
CA ARG A 96 -11.20 12.39 7.67
C ARG A 96 -12.71 12.21 7.82
N THR A 97 -13.47 12.42 6.74
CA THR A 97 -14.94 12.28 6.74
C THR A 97 -15.45 11.04 6.00
N GLY A 98 -14.57 10.34 5.29
CA GLY A 98 -14.93 9.16 4.51
C GLY A 98 -13.81 8.76 3.55
N LEU A 99 -14.13 7.80 2.69
CA LEU A 99 -13.24 7.27 1.66
C LEU A 99 -13.88 7.46 0.29
N HIS A 100 -13.09 7.90 -0.68
CA HIS A 100 -13.55 8.09 -2.05
C HIS A 100 -12.66 7.31 -3.01
N CYS A 101 -13.29 6.59 -3.94
CA CYS A 101 -12.59 5.95 -5.05
C CYS A 101 -12.84 6.73 -6.34
N ARG A 102 -11.78 6.97 -7.11
CA ARG A 102 -11.84 7.59 -8.44
C ARG A 102 -11.13 6.74 -9.49
N ALA A 103 -11.65 6.73 -10.71
CA ALA A 103 -11.00 6.06 -11.83
C ALA A 103 -9.82 6.87 -12.40
N ARG A 104 -8.74 6.12 -12.62
CA ARG A 104 -7.58 6.22 -13.54
C ARG A 104 -7.85 6.16 -15.05
N GLY A 105 -9.07 5.79 -15.40
CA GLY A 105 -9.41 5.06 -16.62
C GLY A 105 -9.63 3.58 -16.34
N GLY A 106 -10.54 2.95 -17.10
CA GLY A 106 -10.92 1.55 -16.93
C GLY A 106 -12.43 1.32 -16.87
N ASP A 107 -12.79 0.12 -16.45
CA ASP A 107 -14.16 -0.34 -16.29
C ASP A 107 -14.94 0.49 -15.26
N GLY A 108 -16.10 1.02 -15.68
CA GLY A 108 -16.98 1.85 -14.86
C GLY A 108 -17.85 1.06 -13.88
N GLN A 109 -18.18 -0.19 -14.19
CA GLN A 109 -18.90 -1.07 -13.26
C GLN A 109 -17.99 -1.42 -12.08
N ALA A 110 -16.74 -1.79 -12.36
CA ALA A 110 -15.75 -2.03 -11.30
C ALA A 110 -15.51 -0.78 -10.43
N LEU A 111 -15.56 0.43 -10.99
CA LEU A 111 -15.54 1.66 -10.18
C LEU A 111 -16.75 1.75 -9.24
N ALA A 112 -17.95 1.49 -9.76
CA ALA A 112 -19.19 1.55 -8.99
C ALA A 112 -19.18 0.52 -7.84
N ASP A 113 -18.71 -0.69 -8.10
CA ASP A 113 -18.60 -1.76 -7.09
C ASP A 113 -17.59 -1.39 -6.00
N LEU A 114 -16.44 -0.83 -6.36
CA LEU A 114 -15.46 -0.32 -5.39
C LEU A 114 -16.02 0.82 -4.53
N GLN A 115 -16.79 1.73 -5.13
CA GLN A 115 -17.44 2.83 -4.41
C GLN A 115 -18.51 2.32 -3.46
N ALA A 116 -19.34 1.37 -3.90
CA ALA A 116 -20.33 0.71 -3.08
C ALA A 116 -19.68 -0.03 -1.90
N ALA A 117 -18.59 -0.75 -2.13
CA ALA A 117 -17.85 -1.45 -1.08
C ALA A 117 -17.29 -0.46 -0.03
N LEU A 118 -16.68 0.65 -0.44
CA LEU A 118 -16.19 1.67 0.50
C LEU A 118 -17.31 2.33 1.32
N LEU A 119 -18.52 2.41 0.76
CA LEU A 119 -19.68 3.00 1.42
C LEU A 119 -20.41 2.01 2.34
N HIS A 120 -20.50 0.74 1.97
CA HIS A 120 -21.37 -0.24 2.63
C HIS A 120 -20.61 -1.29 3.46
N ASP A 121 -19.34 -1.56 3.17
CA ASP A 121 -18.53 -2.51 3.94
C ASP A 121 -17.94 -1.84 5.18
N ALA A 122 -18.61 -2.01 6.32
CA ALA A 122 -18.15 -1.45 7.60
C ALA A 122 -16.75 -1.94 7.99
N PRO A 123 -16.40 -3.24 7.90
CA PRO A 123 -15.05 -3.71 8.21
C PRO A 123 -13.95 -3.03 7.39
N LEU A 124 -14.14 -2.86 6.08
CA LEU A 124 -13.19 -2.15 5.23
C LEU A 124 -13.03 -0.69 5.67
N ARG A 125 -14.15 0.00 5.89
CA ARG A 125 -14.12 1.42 6.26
C ARG A 125 -13.48 1.64 7.63
N GLU A 126 -13.86 0.86 8.63
CA GLU A 126 -13.31 0.93 9.99
C GLU A 126 -11.80 0.63 10.00
N ALA A 127 -11.34 -0.28 9.14
CA ALA A 127 -9.92 -0.58 9.01
C ALA A 127 -9.15 0.53 8.27
N LEU A 128 -9.72 1.15 7.23
CA LEU A 128 -9.03 2.15 6.40
C LEU A 128 -9.06 3.57 6.99
N MET A 129 -10.10 3.94 7.73
CA MET A 129 -10.24 5.28 8.31
C MET A 129 -9.09 5.70 9.25
N PRO A 130 -8.60 4.85 10.17
CA PRO A 130 -7.48 5.20 11.04
C PRO A 130 -6.12 5.16 10.34
N LEU A 131 -5.98 4.42 9.24
CA LEU A 131 -4.70 4.28 8.54
C LEU A 131 -4.21 5.59 7.94
N ASP A 132 -2.93 5.86 8.11
CA ASP A 132 -2.25 7.00 7.51
C ASP A 132 -1.54 6.61 6.23
N PHE A 133 -2.33 6.31 5.19
CA PHE A 133 -1.79 6.01 3.88
C PHE A 133 -1.63 7.29 3.04
N LYS A 134 -0.48 7.40 2.38
CA LYS A 134 -0.21 8.46 1.39
C LYS A 134 -0.94 8.16 0.08
N HIS A 135 -0.89 6.90 -0.35
CA HIS A 135 -1.54 6.43 -1.57
C HIS A 135 -2.15 5.06 -1.35
N LEU A 136 -3.38 4.88 -1.83
CA LEU A 136 -3.98 3.56 -2.02
C LEU A 136 -4.45 3.48 -3.48
N ARG A 137 -3.81 2.60 -4.25
CA ARG A 137 -4.05 2.41 -5.67
C ARG A 137 -4.48 0.97 -5.93
N LEU A 138 -5.39 0.81 -6.87
CA LEU A 138 -5.88 -0.47 -7.35
C LEU A 138 -5.67 -0.49 -8.85
N GLU A 139 -5.06 -1.55 -9.34
CA GLU A 139 -4.93 -1.80 -10.78
C GLU A 139 -5.47 -3.19 -11.05
N VAL A 140 -6.23 -3.35 -12.12
CA VAL A 140 -6.76 -4.65 -12.53
C VAL A 140 -6.49 -4.86 -14.01
N ILE A 141 -6.02 -6.06 -14.34
CA ILE A 141 -5.74 -6.48 -15.72
C ILE A 141 -6.33 -7.88 -15.88
N ASP A 142 -7.32 -8.01 -16.78
CA ASP A 142 -8.05 -9.26 -17.02
C ASP A 142 -8.57 -9.91 -15.73
N GLY A 143 -9.10 -9.10 -14.80
CA GLY A 143 -9.63 -9.56 -13.50
C GLY A 143 -8.57 -9.86 -12.43
N LEU A 144 -7.27 -9.78 -12.73
CA LEU A 144 -6.23 -9.87 -11.70
C LEU A 144 -6.00 -8.50 -11.06
N TRP A 145 -6.47 -8.33 -9.83
CA TRP A 145 -6.32 -7.11 -9.05
C TRP A 145 -4.94 -7.04 -8.38
N CYS A 146 -4.36 -5.84 -8.38
CA CYS A 146 -3.15 -5.46 -7.66
C CYS A 146 -3.46 -4.21 -6.84
N LEU A 147 -3.56 -4.37 -5.53
CA LEU A 147 -3.65 -3.28 -4.57
C LEU A 147 -2.25 -2.85 -4.15
N ARG A 148 -2.01 -1.54 -4.08
CA ARG A 148 -0.80 -0.92 -3.53
C ARG A 148 -1.18 0.11 -2.49
N LEU A 149 -0.74 -0.10 -1.25
CA LEU A 149 -0.97 0.80 -0.12
C LEU A 149 0.37 1.31 0.40
N GLU A 150 0.64 2.60 0.21
CA GLU A 150 1.81 3.29 0.75
C GLU A 150 1.47 3.88 2.13
N HIS A 151 2.05 3.33 3.20
CA HIS A 151 1.70 3.69 4.57
C HIS A 151 2.77 4.56 5.25
N MET A 152 2.37 5.65 5.93
CA MET A 152 3.31 6.53 6.63
C MET A 152 3.97 5.85 7.83
N GLY A 153 3.20 5.12 8.63
CA GLY A 153 3.76 4.21 9.63
C GLY A 153 4.55 3.10 8.95
N GLY A 154 5.77 2.85 9.40
CA GLY A 154 6.71 1.94 8.74
C GLY A 154 7.61 2.61 7.70
N SER A 155 7.55 3.94 7.56
CA SER A 155 8.36 4.68 6.60
C SER A 155 9.47 5.47 7.28
N GLU A 156 10.47 5.87 6.51
CA GLU A 156 11.60 6.68 6.98
C GLU A 156 11.69 8.00 6.22
N VAL A 157 11.96 9.07 6.95
CA VAL A 157 12.22 10.40 6.40
C VAL A 157 13.69 10.72 6.59
N VAL A 158 14.37 11.08 5.51
CA VAL A 158 15.77 11.50 5.53
C VAL A 158 15.85 12.90 4.96
N ASN A 159 16.30 13.86 5.75
CA ASN A 159 16.54 15.24 5.32
C ASN A 159 18.03 15.55 5.34
N ARG A 160 18.49 16.35 4.37
CA ARG A 160 19.86 16.83 4.26
C ARG A 160 20.05 18.19 4.94
N LEU A 161 19.00 19.02 5.04
CA LEU A 161 19.11 20.35 5.66
C LEU A 161 17.80 20.76 6.39
N PRO A 162 17.79 20.81 7.74
CA PRO A 162 18.82 20.28 8.64
C PRO A 162 18.96 18.76 8.48
N ALA A 163 20.16 18.23 8.72
CA ALA A 163 20.44 16.80 8.56
C ALA A 163 19.72 15.98 9.64
N PHE A 164 18.80 15.10 9.23
CA PHE A 164 18.20 14.12 10.13
C PHE A 164 17.73 12.87 9.38
N ARG A 165 17.54 11.80 10.15
CA ARG A 165 16.91 10.56 9.71
C ARG A 165 15.93 10.13 10.79
N ARG A 166 14.67 9.92 10.42
CA ARG A 166 13.61 9.56 11.35
C ARG A 166 12.77 8.44 10.77
N TYR A 167 12.75 7.31 11.45
CA TYR A 167 11.79 6.25 11.23
C TYR A 167 10.46 6.58 11.92
N ILE A 168 9.34 6.36 11.24
CA ILE A 168 7.99 6.52 11.77
C ILE A 168 7.48 5.14 12.16
N ALA A 169 7.43 4.85 13.45
CA ALA A 169 7.04 3.52 13.92
C ALA A 169 5.57 3.20 13.57
N LEU A 170 5.33 1.96 13.14
CA LEU A 170 4.00 1.43 12.96
C LEU A 170 3.50 0.90 14.32
N GLY A 171 2.61 1.65 14.97
CA GLY A 171 2.02 1.28 16.26
C GLY A 171 1.11 0.04 16.17
N ALA A 172 0.80 -0.56 17.33
CA ALA A 172 0.00 -1.79 17.38
C ALA A 172 -1.41 -1.64 16.79
N GLU A 173 -2.08 -0.52 17.05
CA GLU A 173 -3.40 -0.20 16.49
C GLU A 173 -3.32 -0.05 14.96
N GLN A 174 -2.39 0.76 14.46
CA GLN A 174 -2.17 0.92 13.02
C GLN A 174 -1.83 -0.40 12.32
N LYS A 175 -1.03 -1.27 12.98
CA LYS A 175 -0.77 -2.62 12.49
C LYS A 175 -2.05 -3.45 12.39
N ALA A 176 -2.90 -3.44 13.41
CA ALA A 176 -4.16 -4.17 13.41
C ALA A 176 -5.08 -3.67 12.28
N CYS A 177 -5.23 -2.36 12.15
CA CYS A 177 -6.00 -1.73 11.07
C CYS A 177 -5.43 -2.07 9.68
N LEU A 178 -4.10 -2.12 9.53
CA LEU A 178 -3.46 -2.45 8.26
C LEU A 178 -3.80 -3.87 7.83
N PHE A 179 -3.66 -4.85 8.74
CA PHE A 179 -3.99 -6.23 8.43
C PHE A 179 -5.50 -6.42 8.19
N ALA A 180 -6.35 -5.76 8.98
CA ALA A 180 -7.79 -5.77 8.77
C ALA A 180 -8.16 -5.19 7.39
N ALA A 181 -7.52 -4.09 6.98
CA ALA A 181 -7.76 -3.46 5.68
C ALA A 181 -7.32 -4.37 4.52
N LEU A 182 -6.13 -4.97 4.61
CA LEU A 182 -5.65 -5.91 3.58
C LEU A 182 -6.56 -7.15 3.49
N GLN A 183 -7.03 -7.67 4.61
CA GLN A 183 -7.98 -8.79 4.64
C GLN A 183 -9.34 -8.41 4.03
N ALA A 184 -9.87 -7.24 4.36
CA ALA A 184 -11.13 -6.74 3.80
C ALA A 184 -11.02 -6.51 2.29
N TRP A 185 -9.92 -5.91 1.82
CA TRP A 185 -9.64 -5.77 0.40
C TRP A 185 -9.52 -7.11 -0.32
N ARG A 186 -8.85 -8.10 0.28
CA ARG A 186 -8.76 -9.44 -0.30
C ARG A 186 -10.14 -10.04 -0.58
N ARG A 187 -11.07 -9.89 0.37
CA ARG A 187 -12.45 -10.37 0.22
C ARG A 187 -13.19 -9.60 -0.88
N ILE A 188 -13.22 -8.28 -0.78
CA ILE A 188 -13.99 -7.41 -1.70
C ILE A 188 -13.48 -7.55 -3.14
N LEU A 189 -12.17 -7.49 -3.36
CA LEU A 189 -11.60 -7.64 -4.69
C LEU A 189 -11.75 -9.06 -5.25
N GLY A 190 -11.96 -10.06 -4.39
CA GLY A 190 -12.30 -11.43 -4.82
C GLY A 190 -13.79 -11.61 -5.15
N GLU A 191 -14.63 -10.64 -4.84
CA GLU A 191 -16.06 -10.62 -5.16
C GLU A 191 -16.37 -9.79 -6.41
N ILE A 192 -15.50 -8.82 -6.72
CA ILE A 192 -15.54 -7.98 -7.94
C ILE A 192 -14.82 -8.69 -9.07
#